data_AF-A0A428MLN7-F1
#
_entry.id   AF-A0A428MLN7-F1
#
_cell.length_a   1.000
_cell.length_b   1.000
_cell.length_c   1.000
_cell.angle_alpha   90.00
_cell.angle_beta   90.00
_cell.angle_gamma   90.00
#
_symmetry.space_group_name_H-M   'P 1'
#
loop_
_entity.id
_entity.type
_entity.pdbx_description
1 polymer ?
#
loop_
_entity_poly.entity_id
_entity_poly.type
_entity_poly.pdbx_seq_one_letter_code
_entity_poly.pdbx_strand_id
1 'polypeptide(L)' 'MSKPKKQIFSKIKAVKANARTRVGAPPPERVLPDPKQKLAAKPKHKKTLADLISTTGEES' A
#
# COMPACT_ATOMS: atom_id res chain seq x y z
N MET A 1 23.93 6.22 34.93
CA MET A 1 22.50 6.35 34.59
C MET A 1 22.28 7.68 33.88
N SER A 2 21.90 7.66 32.60
CA SER A 2 21.66 8.88 31.81
C SER A 2 20.34 9.54 32.23
N LYS A 3 20.33 10.87 32.40
CA LYS A 3 19.13 11.62 32.78
C LYS A 3 18.08 11.56 31.64
N PRO A 4 16.79 11.38 31.93
CA PRO A 4 15.76 11.32 30.90
C PRO A 4 15.63 12.66 30.17
N LYS A 5 15.47 12.60 28.84
CA LYS A 5 15.29 13.79 28.00
C LYS A 5 13.92 14.41 28.27
N LYS A 6 13.88 15.75 28.34
CA LYS A 6 12.64 16.51 28.47
C LYS A 6 11.74 16.21 27.26
N GLN A 7 10.50 15.80 27.52
CA GLN A 7 9.51 15.57 26.47
C GLN A 7 8.88 16.91 26.09
N ILE A 8 9.16 17.38 24.88
CA ILE A 8 8.59 18.62 24.35
C ILE A 8 7.28 18.29 23.63
N PHE A 9 6.26 19.10 23.87
CA PHE A 9 4.97 18.97 23.20
C PHE A 9 5.14 19.17 21.68
N SER A 10 4.56 18.26 20.90
CA SER A 10 4.51 18.36 19.44
C SER A 10 3.08 18.21 18.98
N LYS A 11 2.57 19.24 18.29
CA LYS A 11 1.21 19.26 17.70
C LYS A 11 0.96 18.03 16.83
N ILE A 12 1.91 17.67 15.96
CA ILE A 12 1.81 16.52 15.05
C ILE A 12 1.69 15.21 15.83
N LYS A 13 2.46 15.04 16.92
CA LYS A 13 2.37 13.85 17.77
C LYS A 13 1.01 13.76 18.46
N ALA A 14 0.50 14.88 18.97
CA ALA A 14 -0.82 14.93 19.62
C ALA A 14 -1.96 14.55 18.66
N VAL A 15 -1.94 15.11 17.44
CA VAL A 15 -2.93 14.78 16.40
C VAL A 15 -2.87 13.29 16.03
N LYS A 16 -1.69 12.74 15.78
CA LYS A 16 -1.53 11.31 15.46
C LYS A 16 -1.93 10.40 16.62
N ALA A 17 -1.69 10.79 17.87
CA ALA A 17 -2.10 10.01 19.03
C ALA A 17 -3.63 9.96 19.14
N ASN A 18 -4.31 11.10 19.02
CA ASN A 18 -5.78 11.17 19.03
C ASN A 18 -6.41 10.37 17.88
N ALA A 19 -5.84 10.44 16.67
CA ALA A 19 -6.31 9.63 15.55
C ALA A 19 -6.23 8.12 15.88
N ARG A 20 -5.13 7.65 16.50
CA ARG A 20 -4.97 6.24 16.89
C ARG A 20 -5.95 5.79 17.97
N THR A 21 -6.35 6.67 18.89
CA THR A 21 -7.36 6.32 19.91
C THR A 21 -8.76 6.20 19.32
N ARG A 22 -9.04 6.89 18.21
CA ARG A 22 -10.37 6.87 17.56
C ARG A 22 -10.48 5.78 16.49
N VAL A 23 -9.48 5.68 15.63
CA VAL A 23 -9.51 4.85 14.41
C VAL A 23 -8.69 3.57 14.55
N GLY A 24 -7.86 3.48 15.61
CA GLY A 24 -6.92 2.38 15.82
C GLY A 24 -5.51 2.69 15.31
N ALA A 25 -4.55 1.85 15.72
CA ALA A 25 -3.19 1.93 15.22
C ALA A 25 -3.11 1.28 13.82
N PRO A 26 -2.38 1.89 12.87
CA PRO A 26 -2.15 1.24 11.59
C PRO A 26 -1.34 -0.06 11.80
N PRO A 27 -1.51 -1.07 10.93
CA PRO A 27 -0.71 -2.28 10.98
C PRO A 27 0.80 -1.96 10.98
N PRO A 28 1.60 -2.67 11.78
CA PRO A 28 3.04 -2.41 11.91
C PRO A 28 3.79 -2.72 10.61
N GLU A 29 3.26 -3.66 9.83
CA GLU A 29 3.85 -4.11 8.58
C GLU A 29 2.85 -3.97 7.45
N ARG A 30 3.36 -3.59 6.27
CA ARG A 30 2.62 -3.62 5.02
C ARG A 30 3.28 -4.67 4.14
N VAL A 31 2.61 -5.79 3.91
CA VAL A 31 3.09 -6.84 3.02
C VAL A 31 3.30 -6.22 1.62
N LEU A 32 4.54 -6.25 1.14
CA LEU A 32 4.84 -5.86 -0.22
C LEU A 32 4.35 -7.01 -1.14
N PRO A 33 3.59 -6.72 -2.20
CA PRO A 33 3.15 -7.79 -3.09
C PRO A 33 4.36 -8.41 -3.76
N ASP A 34 4.29 -9.74 -3.94
CA ASP A 34 5.36 -10.51 -4.55
C ASP A 34 5.73 -9.91 -5.92
N PRO A 35 7.02 -9.93 -6.31
CA PRO A 35 7.46 -9.37 -7.58
C PRO A 35 6.73 -10.02 -8.77
N LYS A 36 6.39 -11.32 -8.67
CA LYS A 36 5.61 -12.04 -9.69
C LYS A 36 4.18 -11.50 -9.82
N GLN A 37 3.52 -11.20 -8.69
CA GLN A 37 2.17 -10.63 -8.68
C GLN A 37 2.16 -9.20 -9.26
N LYS A 38 3.21 -8.40 -8.97
CA LYS A 38 3.36 -7.06 -9.56
C LYS A 38 3.50 -7.10 -11.09
N LEU A 39 4.24 -8.07 -11.63
CA LEU A 39 4.44 -8.24 -13.07
C LEU A 39 3.16 -8.70 -13.78
N ALA A 40 2.38 -9.60 -13.15
CA ALA A 40 1.09 -10.01 -13.70
C ALA A 40 0.08 -8.85 -13.77
N ALA A 41 0.05 -7.99 -12.75
CA ALA A 41 -0.85 -6.84 -12.71
C ALA A 41 -0.43 -5.69 -13.67
N LYS A 42 0.86 -5.63 -14.04
CA LYS A 42 1.40 -4.61 -14.94
C LYS A 42 2.27 -5.29 -16.00
N PRO A 43 1.65 -5.93 -17.02
CA PRO A 43 2.40 -6.54 -18.10
C PRO A 43 3.28 -5.50 -18.78
N LYS A 44 4.53 -5.88 -19.07
CA LYS A 44 5.54 -5.00 -19.69
C LYS A 44 5.10 -4.47 -21.06
N HIS A 45 4.31 -5.27 -21.78
CA HIS A 45 3.87 -4.99 -23.13
C HIS A 45 2.35 -4.76 -23.15
N LYS A 46 1.92 -3.86 -24.04
CA LYS A 46 0.50 -3.64 -24.32
C LYS A 46 -0.09 -4.91 -24.95
N LYS A 47 -1.39 -5.13 -24.75
CA LYS A 47 -2.12 -6.21 -25.39
C LYS A 47 -1.99 -6.10 -26.92
N THR A 48 -1.76 -7.23 -27.57
CA THR A 48 -1.74 -7.32 -29.03
C THR A 48 -3.17 -7.37 -29.58
N LEU A 49 -3.32 -7.16 -30.89
CA LEU A 49 -4.63 -7.24 -31.55
C LEU A 49 -5.26 -8.64 -31.39
N ALA A 50 -4.46 -9.71 -31.44
CA ALA A 50 -4.93 -11.07 -31.17
C ALA A 50 -5.42 -11.27 -29.73
N ASP A 51 -4.73 -10.66 -28.75
CA ASP A 51 -5.16 -10.68 -27.34
C ASP A 51 -6.49 -9.94 -27.15
N LEU A 52 -6.76 -8.91 -27.96
CA LEU A 52 -8.02 -8.20 -27.90
C LEU A 52 -9.16 -9.04 -28.49
N ILE A 53 -8.95 -9.62 -29.68
CA ILE A 53 -9.93 -10.49 -30.36
C ILE A 53 -10.34 -11.67 -29.48
N SER A 54 -9.37 -12.33 -28.84
CA SER A 54 -9.63 -13.45 -27.92
C SER A 54 -10.39 -13.03 -26.65
N THR A 55 -10.29 -11.77 -26.21
CA THR A 55 -11.06 -11.26 -25.06
C THR A 55 -12.46 -10.75 -25.42
N THR A 56 -12.72 -10.38 -26.69
CA THR A 56 -14.00 -9.82 -27.14
C THR A 56 -14.96 -10.85 -27.72
N GLY A 57 -14.55 -12.11 -27.87
CA GLY A 57 -15.46 -13.25 -28.07
C GLY A 57 -16.27 -13.24 -29.37
N GLU A 58 -15.60 -13.34 -30.52
CA GLU A 58 -16.25 -13.73 -31.79
C GLU A 58 -16.06 -15.23 -32.12
N GLU A 59 -15.98 -16.08 -31.11
CA GLU A 59 -16.00 -17.55 -31.24
C GLU A 59 -16.90 -18.11 -30.10
N SER A 60 -18.22 -17.90 -30.20
CA SER A 60 -19.31 -18.63 -29.53
C SER A 60 -20.64 -18.19 -30.12
#